data_AF-A0A4P7NKN3-F1
#
_entry.id   AF-A0A4P7NKN3-F1
#
_cell.length_a   1.000
_cell.length_b   1.000
_cell.length_c   1.000
_cell.angle_alpha   90.00
_cell.angle_beta   90.00
_cell.angle_gamma   90.00
#
_symmetry.space_group_name_H-M   'P 1'
#
loop_
_entity.id
_entity.type
_entity.pdbx_description
1 polymer ?
#
loop_
_entity_poly.entity_id
_entity_poly.type
_entity_poly.pdbx_seq_one_letter_code
_entity_poly.pdbx_strand_id
1 'polypeptide(L)'
;MDAYQINFAALIGLCGALFLAQPKAKEAASETKGSKAGEKKTKKSADTTDASQWPFLVVFCLVMGSDWLQGPFLYSLYREEHGISASIVSTLFTTGFLSGAVSGYFVGTLADKHGRKAACLLFCAAYAASCLLTTIPSVPLLFAGRVLGGISTSMLFSVFDSWMVTDFQNRKLADKGGDLSRTFGLMSTLNSVTAIISGVFSEWIVAVTGTRKAPFVTSMLLLGVAAYFISSKWAENYGGSAKQEKKKDDKSEVIVDHTNKLSHILTDPKIIALGLASTMFEGSMYLFVFFWSPALNAAKTNDAGLPYGIIFASFMASGLAASLFFNVFMERGLLRYITLMIMILGAADVCFVSLSGAPRSEQSTFWIFCAFEACVGMYWPCMGLLKGKLISDGARAQVYSVLRIPLNLFVVISLMLTEGDAGYAQVFGACSKLLMFSCLGLGAMVMNEEHLP
;
A
#
# COMPACT_ATOMS: atom_id res chain seq x y z
N MET A 1 16.88 -27.63 3.64
CA MET A 1 16.28 -26.28 3.50
C MET A 1 14.79 -26.44 3.66
N ASP A 2 14.19 -25.55 4.43
CA ASP A 2 12.75 -25.55 4.64
C ASP A 2 12.04 -25.26 3.31
N ALA A 3 10.89 -25.88 3.05
CA ALA A 3 10.19 -25.77 1.75
C ALA A 3 9.92 -24.29 1.38
N TYR A 4 9.58 -23.47 2.39
CA TYR A 4 9.41 -22.03 2.26
C TYR A 4 10.65 -21.28 1.76
N GLN A 5 11.85 -21.65 2.21
CA GLN A 5 13.09 -20.99 1.78
C GLN A 5 13.39 -21.26 0.31
N ILE A 6 13.13 -22.49 -0.16
CA ILE A 6 13.32 -22.88 -1.55
C ILE A 6 12.33 -22.11 -2.44
N ASN A 7 11.05 -22.07 -2.04
CA ASN A 7 10.01 -21.33 -2.76
C ASN A 7 10.33 -19.83 -2.82
N PHE A 8 10.78 -19.25 -1.70
CA PHE A 8 11.19 -17.86 -1.62
C PHE A 8 12.36 -17.56 -2.57
N ALA A 9 13.41 -18.40 -2.55
CA ALA A 9 14.56 -18.23 -3.46
C ALA A 9 14.14 -18.30 -4.94
N ALA A 10 13.21 -19.19 -5.29
CA ALA A 10 12.65 -19.27 -6.64
C ALA A 10 11.88 -17.99 -7.03
N LEU A 11 11.06 -17.44 -6.13
CA LEU A 11 10.33 -16.18 -6.35
C LEU A 11 11.28 -14.98 -6.52
N ILE A 12 12.36 -14.90 -5.75
CA ILE A 12 13.40 -13.88 -5.92
C ILE A 12 14.13 -14.04 -7.26
N GLY A 13 14.45 -15.28 -7.65
CA GLY A 13 15.00 -15.58 -8.97
C GLY A 13 14.08 -15.11 -10.10
N LEU A 14 12.77 -15.35 -9.97
CA LEU A 14 11.75 -14.87 -10.91
C LEU A 14 11.70 -13.32 -10.95
N CYS A 15 11.71 -12.66 -9.79
CA CYS A 15 11.78 -11.19 -9.72
C CYS A 15 13.01 -10.66 -10.47
N GLY A 16 14.18 -11.26 -10.24
CA GLY A 16 15.43 -10.89 -10.92
C GLY A 16 15.34 -11.08 -12.43
N ALA A 17 14.81 -12.21 -12.89
CA ALA A 17 14.61 -12.48 -14.31
C ALA A 17 13.64 -11.49 -14.97
N LEU A 18 12.50 -11.21 -14.34
CA LEU A 18 11.51 -10.24 -14.83
C LEU A 18 12.02 -8.80 -14.79
N PHE A 19 12.86 -8.48 -13.81
CA PHE A 19 13.54 -7.18 -13.73
C PHE A 19 14.53 -6.99 -14.88
N LEU A 20 15.32 -8.01 -15.20
CA LEU A 20 16.24 -7.99 -16.34
C LEU A 20 15.50 -7.99 -17.69
N ALA A 21 14.34 -8.62 -17.75
CA ALA A 21 13.45 -8.63 -18.91
C ALA A 21 12.62 -7.35 -19.03
N GLN A 22 12.73 -6.40 -18.08
CA GLN A 22 12.01 -5.14 -18.21
C GLN A 22 12.44 -4.47 -19.51
N PRO A 23 11.47 -3.95 -20.27
CA PRO A 23 11.76 -3.17 -21.44
C PRO A 23 12.63 -1.99 -21.00
N LYS A 24 13.84 -1.91 -21.55
CA LYS A 24 14.72 -0.77 -21.32
C LYS A 24 13.92 0.44 -21.75
N ALA A 25 13.54 1.27 -20.78
CA ALA A 25 12.85 2.52 -21.04
C ALA A 25 13.58 3.19 -22.20
N LYS A 26 12.93 3.24 -23.38
CA LYS A 26 13.36 4.16 -24.43
C LYS A 26 13.38 5.51 -23.72
N GLU A 27 14.58 6.03 -23.49
CA GLU A 27 14.77 7.45 -23.21
C GLU A 27 13.82 8.20 -24.14
N ALA A 28 13.02 9.09 -23.56
CA ALA A 28 12.06 9.92 -24.27
C ALA A 28 12.75 10.64 -25.44
N ALA A 29 12.78 9.98 -26.60
CA ALA A 29 13.38 10.41 -27.83
C ALA A 29 12.48 9.92 -28.98
N SER A 30 11.33 10.57 -29.06
CA SER A 30 10.51 10.68 -30.26
C SER A 30 9.68 11.96 -30.08
N GLU A 31 10.35 13.10 -30.25
CA GLU A 31 10.03 14.00 -31.35
C GLU A 31 8.60 14.55 -31.29
N THR A 32 8.41 15.56 -30.45
CA THR A 32 7.73 16.78 -30.88
C THR A 32 8.50 17.32 -32.10
N LYS A 33 8.11 16.90 -33.31
CA LYS A 33 8.70 17.38 -34.55
C LYS A 33 8.06 18.71 -34.95
N GLY A 34 8.88 19.76 -34.94
CA GLY A 34 8.63 21.10 -35.49
C GLY A 34 8.69 22.18 -34.40
N SER A 35 9.58 23.17 -34.39
CA SER A 35 10.48 23.72 -35.42
C SER A 35 11.52 24.64 -34.74
N LYS A 36 12.80 24.55 -35.19
CA LYS A 36 13.88 25.58 -35.37
C LYS A 36 13.93 26.80 -34.41
N ALA A 37 15.06 27.29 -33.89
CA ALA A 37 16.49 27.14 -34.20
C ALA A 37 17.37 27.77 -33.06
N GLY A 38 18.60 27.23 -32.92
CA GLY A 38 19.87 27.89 -32.53
C GLY A 38 19.95 28.85 -31.33
N GLU A 39 20.74 28.51 -30.29
CA GLU A 39 22.18 28.86 -30.21
C GLU A 39 22.87 28.34 -28.93
N LYS A 40 24.11 27.89 -29.14
CA LYS A 40 25.29 27.84 -28.25
C LYS A 40 25.23 27.16 -26.88
N LYS A 41 25.80 25.94 -26.90
CA LYS A 41 26.51 25.28 -25.79
C LYS A 41 27.39 26.26 -25.01
N THR A 42 27.12 26.40 -23.72
CA THR A 42 28.15 26.72 -22.73
C THR A 42 28.14 25.60 -21.69
N LYS A 43 29.17 24.75 -21.73
CA LYS A 43 29.49 23.81 -20.66
C LYS A 43 29.70 24.61 -19.38
N LYS A 44 28.76 24.53 -18.44
CA LYS A 44 29.01 24.84 -17.03
C LYS A 44 28.76 23.55 -16.26
N SER A 45 29.85 22.89 -15.89
CA SER A 45 29.90 21.93 -14.79
C SER A 45 29.55 22.68 -13.51
N ALA A 46 28.26 22.77 -13.21
CA ALA A 46 27.76 23.27 -11.94
C ALA A 46 27.34 22.05 -11.12
N ASP A 47 28.21 21.67 -10.18
CA ASP A 47 27.91 20.96 -8.94
C ASP A 47 26.63 20.09 -8.93
N THR A 48 26.73 18.87 -9.47
CA THR A 48 25.64 17.88 -9.59
C THR A 48 25.19 17.29 -8.25
N THR A 49 25.72 17.76 -7.13
CA THR A 49 25.46 17.21 -5.79
C THR A 49 24.11 17.64 -5.22
N ASP A 50 23.49 18.68 -5.78
CA ASP A 50 22.35 19.39 -5.17
C ASP A 50 20.97 19.03 -5.77
N ALA A 51 20.93 18.09 -6.72
CA ALA A 51 19.70 17.61 -7.37
C ALA A 51 19.18 16.27 -6.80
N SER A 52 19.88 15.67 -5.84
CA SER A 52 19.55 14.33 -5.38
C SER A 52 18.41 14.29 -4.37
N GLN A 53 17.45 13.38 -4.58
CA GLN A 53 16.40 13.03 -3.61
C GLN A 53 16.80 11.88 -2.67
N TRP A 54 18.06 11.40 -2.74
CA TRP A 54 18.57 10.36 -1.84
C TRP A 54 18.31 10.61 -0.36
N PRO A 55 18.46 11.85 0.18
CA PRO A 55 18.14 12.11 1.59
C PRO A 55 16.69 11.78 1.98
N PHE A 56 15.74 12.01 1.07
CA PHE A 56 14.35 11.62 1.27
C PHE A 56 14.17 10.11 1.17
N LEU A 57 14.74 9.49 0.12
CA LEU A 57 14.60 8.06 -0.14
C LEU A 57 15.16 7.20 0.99
N VAL A 58 16.27 7.63 1.62
CA VAL A 58 16.82 6.95 2.80
C VAL A 58 15.83 6.97 3.95
N VAL A 59 15.25 8.14 4.26
CA VAL A 59 14.22 8.26 5.30
C VAL A 59 13.01 7.41 4.95
N PHE A 60 12.55 7.45 3.70
CA PHE A 60 11.44 6.66 3.19
C PHE A 60 11.65 5.16 3.42
N CYS A 61 12.82 4.61 3.06
CA CYS A 61 13.14 3.21 3.30
C CYS A 61 13.18 2.86 4.79
N LEU A 62 13.67 3.77 5.65
CA LEU A 62 13.69 3.54 7.10
C LEU A 62 12.28 3.49 7.70
N VAL A 63 11.41 4.44 7.33
CA VAL A 63 10.04 4.48 7.85
C VAL A 63 9.18 3.34 7.29
N MET A 64 9.33 3.00 6.00
CA MET A 64 8.66 1.84 5.41
C MET A 64 9.19 0.53 5.99
N GLY A 65 10.51 0.41 6.19
CA GLY A 65 11.11 -0.75 6.82
C GLY A 65 10.61 -0.97 8.24
N SER A 66 10.41 0.12 9.00
CA SER A 66 9.83 0.03 10.34
C SER A 66 8.40 -0.51 10.35
N ASP A 67 7.59 -0.20 9.34
CA ASP A 67 6.23 -0.70 9.19
C ASP A 67 6.23 -2.18 8.77
N TRP A 68 6.98 -2.50 7.71
CA TRP A 68 7.04 -3.85 7.16
C TRP A 68 7.68 -4.88 8.09
N LEU A 69 8.60 -4.49 8.97
CA LEU A 69 9.19 -5.37 9.97
C LEU A 69 8.15 -6.01 10.91
N GLN A 70 7.08 -5.28 11.21
CA GLN A 70 6.08 -5.68 12.19
C GLN A 70 4.98 -6.55 11.56
N GLY A 71 4.70 -6.32 10.27
CA GLY A 71 3.62 -6.95 9.52
C GLY A 71 3.51 -8.47 9.71
N PRO A 72 4.58 -9.25 9.53
CA PRO A 72 4.51 -10.71 9.63
C PRO A 72 4.16 -11.23 11.02
N PHE A 73 4.52 -10.49 12.08
CA PHE A 73 4.47 -10.97 13.46
C PHE A 73 3.32 -10.37 14.27
N LEU A 74 2.53 -9.46 13.70
CA LEU A 74 1.49 -8.74 14.43
C LEU A 74 0.40 -9.66 14.99
N TYR A 75 -0.12 -10.56 14.17
CA TYR A 75 -1.14 -11.51 14.56
C TYR A 75 -0.58 -12.56 15.54
N SER A 76 0.59 -13.13 15.22
CA SER A 76 1.22 -14.17 16.02
C SER A 76 1.71 -13.66 17.38
N LEU A 77 2.19 -12.41 17.48
CA LEU A 77 2.48 -11.77 18.76
C LEU A 77 1.24 -11.71 19.65
N TYR A 78 0.09 -11.32 19.10
CA TYR A 78 -1.15 -11.21 19.88
C TYR A 78 -1.73 -12.56 20.29
N ARG A 79 -1.81 -13.52 19.37
CA ARG A 79 -2.40 -14.83 19.64
C ARG A 79 -1.47 -15.76 20.39
N GLU A 80 -0.25 -15.93 19.89
CA GLU A 80 0.66 -16.99 20.35
C GLU A 80 1.54 -16.56 21.52
N GLU A 81 1.98 -15.30 21.57
CA GLU A 81 2.88 -14.84 22.63
C GLU A 81 2.13 -14.13 23.77
N HIS A 82 1.15 -13.27 23.46
CA HIS A 82 0.34 -12.60 24.48
C HIS A 82 -0.89 -13.41 24.92
N GLY A 83 -1.26 -14.47 24.21
CA GLY A 83 -2.40 -15.32 24.56
C GLY A 83 -3.78 -14.64 24.43
N ILE A 84 -3.90 -13.59 23.61
CA ILE A 84 -5.14 -12.83 23.43
C ILE A 84 -6.13 -13.66 22.59
N SER A 85 -7.43 -13.59 22.90
CA SER A 85 -8.47 -14.30 22.14
C SER A 85 -8.61 -13.78 20.70
N ALA A 86 -9.00 -14.64 19.75
CA ALA A 86 -9.15 -14.27 18.33
C ALA A 86 -10.13 -13.11 18.12
N SER A 87 -11.22 -13.08 18.90
CA SER A 87 -12.21 -12.01 18.86
C SER A 87 -11.60 -10.65 19.26
N ILE A 88 -10.80 -10.61 20.33
CA ILE A 88 -10.11 -9.38 20.74
C ILE A 88 -9.06 -8.98 19.69
N VAL A 89 -8.33 -9.94 19.11
CA VAL A 89 -7.37 -9.67 18.03
C VAL A 89 -8.06 -9.05 16.80
N SER A 90 -9.21 -9.58 16.39
CA SER A 90 -10.02 -9.00 15.31
C SER A 90 -10.43 -7.56 15.64
N THR A 91 -10.87 -7.31 16.88
CA THR A 91 -11.26 -5.97 17.35
C THR A 91 -10.07 -5.00 17.38
N LEU A 92 -8.87 -5.48 17.74
CA LEU A 92 -7.64 -4.69 17.72
C LEU A 92 -7.25 -4.27 16.30
N PHE A 93 -7.30 -5.18 15.33
CA PHE A 93 -7.04 -4.84 13.92
C PHE A 93 -8.08 -3.86 13.38
N THR A 94 -9.36 -4.12 13.66
CA THR A 94 -10.48 -3.23 13.33
C THR A 94 -10.24 -1.81 13.87
N THR A 95 -9.80 -1.70 15.12
CA THR A 95 -9.48 -0.41 15.75
C THR A 95 -8.37 0.34 15.00
N GLY A 96 -7.32 -0.38 14.59
CA GLY A 96 -6.21 0.20 13.83
C GLY A 96 -6.68 0.74 12.47
N PHE A 97 -7.42 -0.07 11.71
CA PHE A 97 -7.97 0.35 10.42
C PHE A 97 -8.93 1.53 10.53
N LEU A 98 -9.83 1.50 11.52
CA LEU A 98 -10.80 2.58 11.73
C LEU A 98 -10.10 3.88 12.14
N SER A 99 -9.11 3.80 13.03
CA SER A 99 -8.32 4.96 13.43
C SER A 99 -7.53 5.56 12.27
N GLY A 100 -6.95 4.72 11.40
CA GLY A 100 -6.33 5.15 10.15
C GLY A 100 -7.33 5.85 9.23
N ALA A 101 -8.47 5.23 8.97
CA ALA A 101 -9.51 5.80 8.12
C ALA A 101 -10.00 7.17 8.60
N VAL A 102 -10.26 7.32 9.90
CA VAL A 102 -10.72 8.59 10.49
C VAL A 102 -9.62 9.65 10.47
N SER A 103 -8.38 9.27 10.82
CA SER A 103 -7.25 10.20 10.85
C SER A 103 -6.83 10.70 9.47
N GLY A 104 -6.99 9.89 8.43
CA GLY A 104 -6.68 10.26 7.05
C GLY A 104 -7.38 11.54 6.56
N TYR A 105 -8.55 11.88 7.10
CA TYR A 105 -9.30 13.09 6.73
C TYR A 105 -8.65 14.40 7.19
N PHE A 106 -7.99 14.42 8.34
CA PHE A 106 -7.49 15.65 8.96
C PHE A 106 -5.97 15.70 9.11
N VAL A 107 -5.28 14.55 9.09
CA VAL A 107 -3.82 14.51 9.30
C VAL A 107 -3.07 15.33 8.23
N GLY A 108 -3.47 15.22 6.96
CA GLY A 108 -2.84 15.97 5.88
C GLY A 108 -3.01 17.49 6.02
N THR A 109 -4.22 17.96 6.33
CA THR A 109 -4.49 19.40 6.53
C THR A 109 -3.79 19.95 7.77
N LEU A 110 -3.73 19.16 8.84
CA LEU A 110 -3.04 19.53 10.06
C LEU A 110 -1.53 19.65 9.85
N ALA A 111 -0.94 18.70 9.10
CA ALA A 111 0.47 18.72 8.73
C ALA A 111 0.80 19.93 7.83
N ASP A 112 -0.08 20.26 6.89
CA ASP A 112 0.08 21.44 6.03
C ASP A 112 0.11 22.75 6.82
N LYS A 113 -0.65 22.84 7.92
CA LYS A 113 -0.74 24.03 8.77
C LYS A 113 0.40 24.13 9.79
N HIS A 114 0.75 23.03 10.45
CA HIS A 114 1.71 23.04 11.56
C HIS A 114 3.15 22.70 11.14
N GLY A 115 3.35 22.30 9.89
CA GLY A 115 4.66 21.90 9.34
C GLY A 115 4.72 20.41 9.09
N ARG A 116 5.15 20.02 7.88
CA ARG A 116 5.19 18.62 7.48
C ARG A 116 6.41 17.89 8.04
N LYS A 117 7.54 18.58 8.30
CA LYS A 117 8.70 17.96 8.98
C LYS A 117 8.32 17.62 10.42
N ALA A 118 7.70 18.57 11.14
CA ALA A 118 7.17 18.32 12.49
C ALA A 118 6.18 17.15 12.51
N ALA A 119 5.29 17.06 11.52
CA ALA A 119 4.38 15.92 11.38
C ALA A 119 5.13 14.61 11.12
N CYS A 120 6.16 14.56 10.27
CA CYS A 120 6.98 13.36 10.08
C CYS A 120 7.73 12.93 11.36
N LEU A 121 8.17 13.87 12.19
CA LEU A 121 8.75 13.56 13.51
C LEU A 121 7.71 13.05 14.51
N LEU A 122 6.52 13.64 14.51
CA LEU A 122 5.38 13.16 15.30
C LEU A 122 5.00 11.73 14.88
N PHE A 123 5.03 11.42 13.58
CA PHE A 123 4.89 10.05 13.10
C PHE A 123 5.92 9.12 13.74
N CYS A 124 7.22 9.47 13.71
CA CYS A 124 8.25 8.63 14.31
C CYS A 124 8.00 8.37 15.80
N ALA A 125 7.61 9.40 16.55
CA ALA A 125 7.31 9.28 17.98
C ALA A 125 6.04 8.46 18.25
N ALA A 126 4.94 8.75 17.55
CA ALA A 126 3.67 8.07 17.72
C ALA A 126 3.75 6.60 17.30
N TYR A 127 4.48 6.30 16.22
CA TYR A 127 4.66 4.94 15.75
C TYR A 127 5.59 4.14 16.66
N ALA A 128 6.67 4.74 17.16
CA ALA A 128 7.51 4.09 18.18
C ALA A 128 6.74 3.80 19.47
N ALA A 129 5.87 4.72 19.91
CA ALA A 129 4.97 4.49 21.02
C ALA A 129 3.96 3.37 20.73
N SER A 130 3.41 3.30 19.51
CA SER A 130 2.56 2.19 19.07
C SER A 130 3.28 0.84 19.17
N CYS A 131 4.52 0.75 18.67
CA CYS A 131 5.35 -0.44 18.79
C CYS A 131 5.57 -0.83 20.25
N LEU A 132 5.95 0.13 21.10
CA LEU A 132 6.18 -0.11 22.53
C LEU A 132 4.91 -0.65 23.21
N LEU A 133 3.77 0.00 23.03
CA LEU A 133 2.50 -0.44 23.60
C LEU A 133 2.08 -1.83 23.11
N THR A 134 2.38 -2.15 21.85
CA THR A 134 2.13 -3.47 21.25
C THR A 134 2.93 -4.60 21.92
N THR A 135 4.11 -4.30 22.46
CA THR A 135 4.93 -5.30 23.18
C THR A 135 4.42 -5.65 24.58
N ILE A 136 3.52 -4.84 25.15
CA ILE A 136 3.01 -5.00 26.51
C ILE A 136 1.70 -5.83 26.47
N PRO A 137 1.61 -6.97 27.19
CA PRO A 137 0.43 -7.84 27.18
C PRO A 137 -0.72 -7.28 28.03
N SER A 138 -1.19 -6.07 27.72
CA SER A 138 -2.31 -5.41 28.40
C SER A 138 -3.31 -4.90 27.38
N VAL A 139 -4.52 -5.46 27.39
CA VAL A 139 -5.56 -5.19 26.38
C VAL A 139 -5.81 -3.68 26.18
N PRO A 140 -5.98 -2.84 27.22
CA PRO A 140 -6.15 -1.40 27.03
C PRO A 140 -4.96 -0.73 26.34
N LEU A 141 -3.73 -1.14 26.68
CA LEU A 141 -2.51 -0.61 26.04
C LEU A 141 -2.40 -1.07 24.59
N LEU A 142 -2.81 -2.31 24.28
CA LEU A 142 -2.86 -2.80 22.90
C LEU A 142 -3.83 -1.98 22.04
N PHE A 143 -5.00 -1.62 22.59
CA PHE A 143 -5.96 -0.73 21.90
C PHE A 143 -5.37 0.67 21.69
N ALA A 144 -4.75 1.26 22.71
CA ALA A 144 -4.06 2.55 22.57
C ALA A 144 -2.95 2.48 21.51
N GLY A 145 -2.18 1.39 21.50
CA GLY A 145 -1.16 1.11 20.50
C GLY A 145 -1.75 1.04 19.09
N ARG A 146 -2.89 0.38 18.89
CA ARG A 146 -3.59 0.31 17.60
C ARG A 146 -4.11 1.65 17.11
N VAL A 147 -4.65 2.48 18.00
CA VAL A 147 -5.07 3.85 17.65
C VAL A 147 -3.87 4.68 17.18
N LEU A 148 -2.77 4.69 17.93
CA LEU A 148 -1.55 5.39 17.53
C LEU A 148 -0.97 4.84 16.23
N GLY A 149 -1.01 3.52 16.04
CA GLY A 149 -0.57 2.84 14.82
C GLY A 149 -1.38 3.29 13.61
N GLY A 150 -2.71 3.29 13.70
CA GLY A 150 -3.59 3.75 12.62
C GLY A 150 -3.36 5.20 12.23
N ILE A 151 -3.25 6.10 13.22
CA ILE A 151 -2.90 7.52 12.97
C ILE A 151 -1.55 7.64 12.27
N SER A 152 -0.56 6.87 12.73
CA SER A 152 0.79 6.87 12.14
C SER A 152 0.78 6.36 10.70
N THR A 153 0.06 5.29 10.40
CA THR A 153 -0.11 4.76 9.03
C THR A 153 -0.70 5.83 8.09
N SER A 154 -1.70 6.57 8.56
CA SER A 154 -2.26 7.69 7.77
C SER A 154 -1.23 8.78 7.50
N MET A 155 -0.38 9.10 8.47
CA MET A 155 0.72 10.05 8.29
C MET A 155 1.76 9.53 7.30
N LEU A 156 2.12 8.25 7.40
CA LEU A 156 3.13 7.58 6.57
C LEU A 156 2.80 7.70 5.08
N PHE A 157 1.55 7.43 4.70
CA PHE A 157 1.11 7.44 3.30
C PHE A 157 0.56 8.79 2.81
N SER A 158 0.62 9.85 3.61
CA SER A 158 0.13 11.18 3.19
C SER A 158 1.17 12.29 3.38
N VAL A 159 1.70 12.44 4.59
CA VAL A 159 2.57 13.56 4.96
C VAL A 159 3.93 13.43 4.29
N PHE A 160 4.49 12.21 4.20
CA PHE A 160 5.79 11.97 3.57
C PHE A 160 5.77 12.28 2.07
N ASP A 161 4.74 11.80 1.36
CA ASP A 161 4.56 12.08 -0.07
C ASP A 161 4.39 13.58 -0.31
N SER A 162 3.57 14.23 0.52
CA SER A 162 3.36 15.68 0.45
C SER A 162 4.67 16.44 0.71
N TRP A 163 5.45 16.06 1.73
CA TRP A 163 6.74 16.66 2.02
C TRP A 163 7.70 16.51 0.82
N MET A 164 7.76 15.33 0.21
CA MET A 164 8.60 15.03 -0.96
C MET A 164 8.26 15.92 -2.15
N VAL A 165 6.97 16.03 -2.48
CA VAL A 165 6.50 16.86 -3.61
C VAL A 165 6.88 18.32 -3.39
N THR A 166 6.72 18.84 -2.18
CA THR A 166 7.08 20.23 -1.87
C THR A 166 8.59 20.45 -1.80
N ASP A 167 9.39 19.51 -1.31
CA ASP A 167 10.85 19.57 -1.40
C ASP A 167 11.31 19.61 -2.86
N PHE A 168 10.74 18.75 -3.71
CA PHE A 168 11.03 18.69 -5.14
C PHE A 168 10.77 20.03 -5.84
N GLN A 169 9.65 20.67 -5.52
CA GLN A 169 9.29 21.99 -6.04
C GLN A 169 10.18 23.10 -5.49
N ASN A 170 10.42 23.15 -4.17
CA ASN A 170 11.22 24.19 -3.52
C ASN A 170 12.67 24.19 -4.01
N ARG A 171 13.24 23.01 -4.24
CA ARG A 171 14.60 22.84 -4.79
C ARG A 171 14.67 23.00 -6.31
N LYS A 172 13.52 23.26 -6.96
CA LYS A 172 13.37 23.38 -8.41
C LYS A 172 14.03 22.22 -9.15
N LEU A 173 13.79 21.00 -8.68
CA LEU A 173 14.45 19.81 -9.22
C LEU A 173 14.02 19.53 -10.66
N ALA A 174 12.81 19.94 -11.05
CA ALA A 174 12.35 19.92 -12.44
C ALA A 174 13.30 20.71 -13.37
N ASP A 175 13.69 21.93 -12.98
CA ASP A 175 14.60 22.79 -13.74
C ASP A 175 16.03 22.18 -13.82
N LYS A 176 16.39 21.34 -12.85
CA LYS A 176 17.64 20.58 -12.79
C LYS A 176 17.57 19.23 -13.53
N GLY A 177 16.47 18.92 -14.24
CA GLY A 177 16.27 17.69 -15.00
C GLY A 177 15.72 16.50 -14.19
N GLY A 178 15.21 16.74 -12.98
CA GLY A 178 14.51 15.74 -12.18
C GLY A 178 13.09 15.49 -12.70
N ASP A 179 12.62 14.25 -12.57
CA ASP A 179 11.26 13.84 -12.93
C ASP A 179 10.54 13.27 -11.71
N LEU A 180 9.43 13.90 -11.33
CA LEU A 180 8.63 13.51 -10.17
C LEU A 180 8.00 12.12 -10.36
N SER A 181 7.59 11.79 -11.59
CA SER A 181 7.04 10.46 -11.90
C SER A 181 8.08 9.37 -11.74
N ARG A 182 9.33 9.64 -12.15
CA ARG A 182 10.46 8.75 -11.91
C ARG A 182 10.73 8.55 -10.42
N THR A 183 10.61 9.59 -9.60
CA THR A 183 10.78 9.49 -8.16
C THR A 183 9.71 8.63 -7.50
N PHE A 184 8.44 8.83 -7.85
CA PHE A 184 7.35 7.98 -7.35
C PHE A 184 7.53 6.52 -7.80
N GLY A 185 7.98 6.27 -9.03
CA GLY A 185 8.33 4.93 -9.50
C GLY A 185 9.46 4.28 -8.70
N LEU A 186 10.49 5.07 -8.34
CA LEU A 186 11.59 4.63 -7.49
C LEU A 186 11.11 4.33 -6.06
N MET A 187 10.26 5.19 -5.48
CA MET A 187 9.66 4.96 -4.16
C MET A 187 8.85 3.67 -4.12
N SER A 188 8.03 3.41 -5.15
CA SER A 188 7.27 2.17 -5.27
C SER A 188 8.19 0.94 -5.31
N THR A 189 9.25 1.00 -6.13
CA THR A 189 10.25 -0.09 -6.22
C THR A 189 10.96 -0.31 -4.88
N LEU A 190 11.40 0.78 -4.23
CA LEU A 190 12.08 0.72 -2.94
C LEU A 190 11.15 0.18 -1.84
N ASN A 191 9.87 0.52 -1.87
CA ASN A 191 8.90 -0.01 -0.93
C ASN A 191 8.79 -1.54 -1.04
N SER A 192 8.65 -2.08 -2.26
CA SER A 192 8.61 -3.53 -2.48
C SER A 192 9.89 -4.24 -2.03
N VAL A 193 11.06 -3.70 -2.38
CA VAL A 193 12.35 -4.25 -1.94
C VAL A 193 12.48 -4.20 -0.42
N THR A 194 12.09 -3.08 0.20
CA THR A 194 12.11 -2.90 1.65
C THR A 194 11.18 -3.89 2.35
N ALA A 195 10.00 -4.16 1.80
CA ALA A 195 9.06 -5.13 2.35
C ALA A 195 9.64 -6.56 2.34
N ILE A 196 10.26 -6.98 1.24
CA ILE A 196 10.93 -8.29 1.12
C ILE A 196 12.08 -8.40 2.13
N ILE A 197 12.97 -7.40 2.18
CA ILE A 197 14.10 -7.39 3.13
C ILE A 197 13.60 -7.43 4.57
N SER A 198 12.55 -6.66 4.90
CA SER A 198 11.98 -6.61 6.24
C SER A 198 11.37 -7.95 6.66
N GLY A 199 10.72 -8.67 5.73
CA GLY A 199 10.23 -10.03 6.00
C GLY A 199 11.37 -11.00 6.35
N VAL A 200 12.44 -11.03 5.56
CA VAL A 200 13.60 -11.89 5.84
C VAL A 200 14.33 -11.49 7.12
N PHE A 201 14.51 -10.19 7.34
CA PHE A 201 15.24 -9.66 8.49
C PHE A 201 14.47 -9.84 9.80
N SER A 202 13.15 -9.64 9.79
CA SER A 202 12.30 -9.90 10.95
C SER A 202 12.31 -11.38 11.34
N GLU A 203 12.27 -12.30 10.37
CA GLU A 203 12.43 -13.75 10.64
C GLU A 203 13.77 -14.04 11.33
N TRP A 204 14.86 -13.52 10.78
CA TRP A 204 16.19 -13.74 11.33
C TRP A 204 16.31 -13.21 12.76
N ILE A 205 15.77 -12.02 13.05
CA ILE A 205 15.77 -11.44 14.40
C ILE A 205 14.98 -12.32 15.38
N VAL A 206 13.80 -12.81 14.97
CA VAL A 206 12.98 -13.70 15.82
C VAL A 206 13.69 -15.02 16.07
N ALA A 207 14.38 -15.58 15.06
CA ALA A 207 15.17 -16.80 15.21
C ALA A 207 16.33 -16.64 16.20
N VAL A 208 16.98 -15.47 16.24
CA VAL A 208 18.09 -15.19 17.18
C VAL A 208 17.60 -14.86 18.58
N THR A 209 16.53 -14.09 18.71
CA THR A 209 16.03 -13.58 20.00
C THR A 209 15.05 -14.52 20.70
N GLY A 210 14.39 -15.41 19.94
CA GLY A 210 13.36 -16.32 20.44
C GLY A 210 12.02 -15.65 20.78
N THR A 211 11.83 -14.36 20.49
CA THR A 211 10.60 -13.61 20.79
C THR A 211 10.07 -12.88 19.57
N ARG A 212 8.74 -12.88 19.40
CA ARG A 212 8.03 -12.15 18.33
C ARG A 212 7.93 -10.65 18.63
N LYS A 213 8.38 -10.19 19.81
CA LYS A 213 8.49 -8.77 20.17
C LYS A 213 9.67 -8.08 19.49
N ALA A 214 10.70 -8.82 19.13
CA ALA A 214 11.96 -8.25 18.65
C ALA A 214 11.83 -7.42 17.34
N PRO A 215 10.98 -7.79 16.36
CA PRO A 215 10.71 -6.93 15.21
C PRO A 215 10.16 -5.55 15.60
N PHE A 216 9.28 -5.47 16.60
CA PHE A 216 8.71 -4.19 17.09
C PHE A 216 9.77 -3.29 17.73
N VAL A 217 10.66 -3.88 18.53
CA VAL A 217 11.78 -3.15 19.13
C VAL A 217 12.75 -2.67 18.05
N THR A 218 13.00 -3.49 17.02
CA THR A 218 13.84 -3.13 15.88
C THR A 218 13.21 -1.99 15.07
N SER A 219 11.89 -2.02 14.87
CA SER A 219 11.15 -0.90 14.25
C SER A 219 11.31 0.40 15.02
N MET A 220 11.28 0.37 16.36
CA MET A 220 11.55 1.56 17.18
C MET A 220 12.96 2.13 16.93
N LEU A 221 13.97 1.27 16.78
CA LEU A 221 15.34 1.69 16.48
C LEU A 221 15.41 2.34 15.09
N LEU A 222 14.79 1.74 14.07
CA LEU A 222 14.72 2.32 12.73
C LEU A 222 14.01 3.68 12.73
N LEU A 223 12.93 3.83 13.50
CA LEU A 223 12.22 5.09 13.66
C LEU A 223 13.07 6.16 14.36
N GLY A 224 13.88 5.78 15.36
CA GLY A 224 14.84 6.67 16.00
C GLY A 224 15.90 7.17 15.02
N VAL A 225 16.44 6.28 14.18
CA VAL A 225 17.37 6.64 13.10
C VAL A 225 16.70 7.55 12.06
N ALA A 226 15.47 7.23 11.64
CA ALA A 226 14.70 8.07 10.73
C ALA A 226 14.47 9.47 11.32
N ALA A 227 14.08 9.57 12.58
CA ALA A 227 13.89 10.84 13.28
C ALA A 227 15.19 11.65 13.37
N TYR A 228 16.33 10.99 13.58
CA TYR A 228 17.64 11.65 13.53
C TYR A 228 17.95 12.22 12.14
N PHE A 229 17.71 11.47 11.07
CA PHE A 229 17.90 11.97 9.70
C PHE A 229 16.93 13.09 9.35
N ILE A 230 15.65 12.97 9.70
CA ILE A 230 14.64 14.02 9.49
C ILE A 230 15.03 15.29 10.24
N SER A 231 15.37 15.18 11.53
CA SER A 231 15.72 16.35 12.34
C SER A 231 16.96 17.09 11.82
N SER A 232 17.99 16.35 11.39
CA SER A 232 19.28 16.89 10.94
C SER A 232 19.32 17.34 9.47
N LYS A 233 18.58 16.66 8.57
CA LYS A 233 18.68 16.90 7.12
C LYS A 233 17.48 17.62 6.52
N TRP A 234 16.30 17.55 7.13
CA TRP A 234 15.10 18.15 6.53
C TRP A 234 14.92 19.58 7.03
N ALA A 235 14.56 20.48 6.11
CA ALA A 235 14.02 21.78 6.45
C ALA A 235 12.51 21.68 6.68
N GLU A 236 11.96 22.55 7.54
CA GLU A 236 10.53 22.64 7.71
C GLU A 236 9.89 23.15 6.42
N ASN A 237 8.85 22.46 5.96
CA ASN A 237 8.08 22.89 4.81
C ASN A 237 6.58 22.84 5.13
N TYR A 238 5.83 23.73 4.49
CA TYR A 238 4.41 23.95 4.74
C TYR A 238 3.63 23.79 3.44
N GLY A 239 2.35 23.39 3.56
CA GLY A 239 1.44 23.32 2.42
C GLY A 239 1.08 24.70 1.88
N GLY A 240 0.52 24.74 0.66
CA GLY A 240 0.07 25.98 0.01
C GLY A 240 -0.92 26.81 0.86
N SER A 241 -1.68 26.16 1.74
CA SER A 241 -2.65 26.78 2.66
C SER A 241 -2.00 27.71 3.69
N ALA A 242 -0.76 27.46 4.13
CA ALA A 242 -0.06 28.33 5.07
C ALA A 242 0.38 29.67 4.44
N LYS A 243 0.54 29.71 3.11
CA LYS A 243 0.83 30.97 2.37
C LYS A 243 -0.43 31.79 2.08
N GLN A 244 -1.62 31.18 2.09
CA GLN A 244 -2.88 31.88 1.83
C GLN A 244 -3.41 32.67 3.04
N GLU A 245 -3.07 32.30 4.29
CA GLU A 245 -3.49 33.07 5.48
C GLU A 245 -2.89 34.49 5.54
N LYS A 246 -1.85 34.81 4.76
CA LYS A 246 -1.29 36.18 4.64
C LYS A 246 -1.89 37.04 3.53
N LYS A 247 -2.86 36.54 2.75
CA LYS A 247 -3.67 37.33 1.81
C LYS A 247 -5.15 37.15 2.13
N LYS A 248 -5.57 37.63 3.30
CA LYS A 248 -6.95 38.04 3.52
C LYS A 248 -7.08 39.48 3.04
N ASP A 249 -7.45 39.64 1.78
CA ASP A 249 -8.32 40.73 1.35
C ASP A 249 -9.10 40.27 0.12
N ASP A 250 -10.41 40.28 0.31
CA ASP A 250 -11.49 40.30 -0.67
C ASP A 250 -11.47 39.23 -1.78
N LYS A 251 -12.19 38.13 -1.53
CA LYS A 251 -13.07 37.50 -2.51
C LYS A 251 -14.04 36.56 -1.79
N SER A 252 -15.31 36.94 -1.88
CA SER A 252 -16.49 36.14 -1.61
C SER A 252 -16.24 34.67 -1.91
N GLU A 253 -16.45 33.81 -0.91
CA GLU A 253 -16.53 32.37 -1.09
C GLU A 253 -17.65 32.07 -2.09
N VAL A 254 -17.27 31.91 -3.35
CA VAL A 254 -18.08 31.16 -4.30
C VAL A 254 -18.08 29.75 -3.74
N ILE A 255 -19.18 29.37 -3.08
CA ILE A 255 -19.53 27.97 -2.84
C ILE A 255 -19.68 27.38 -4.24
N VAL A 256 -18.56 26.93 -4.81
CA VAL A 256 -18.55 26.22 -6.08
C VAL A 256 -19.41 24.99 -5.86
N ASP A 257 -20.37 24.79 -6.76
CA ASP A 257 -21.34 23.71 -6.81
C ASP A 257 -20.65 22.32 -6.93
N HIS A 258 -19.99 21.88 -5.86
CA HIS A 258 -19.30 20.59 -5.76
C HIS A 258 -20.28 19.45 -5.56
N THR A 259 -21.46 19.72 -4.99
CA THR A 259 -22.53 18.76 -4.75
C THR A 259 -23.18 18.26 -6.04
N ASN A 260 -23.49 19.14 -7.00
CA ASN A 260 -24.05 18.71 -8.29
C ASN A 260 -23.03 18.01 -9.19
N LYS A 261 -21.74 18.33 -9.06
CA LYS A 261 -20.67 17.61 -9.77
C LYS A 261 -20.44 16.21 -9.20
N LEU A 262 -20.44 16.06 -7.87
CA LEU A 262 -20.25 14.76 -7.23
C LEU A 262 -21.43 13.82 -7.49
N SER A 263 -22.68 14.31 -7.46
CA SER A 263 -23.86 13.51 -7.78
C SER A 263 -23.84 13.02 -9.23
N HIS A 264 -23.48 13.88 -10.18
CA HIS A 264 -23.44 13.53 -11.60
C HIS A 264 -22.31 12.52 -11.93
N ILE A 265 -21.22 12.55 -11.16
CA ILE A 265 -20.10 11.62 -11.30
C ILE A 265 -20.39 10.28 -10.62
N LEU A 266 -21.09 10.30 -9.48
CA LEU A 266 -21.55 9.09 -8.79
C LEU A 266 -22.77 8.43 -9.47
N THR A 267 -23.32 9.04 -10.52
CA THR A 267 -24.37 8.44 -11.36
C THR A 267 -23.80 7.77 -12.60
N ASP A 268 -22.52 8.01 -12.93
CA ASP A 268 -21.89 7.39 -14.09
C ASP A 268 -21.68 5.88 -13.83
N PRO A 269 -22.34 4.99 -14.59
CA PRO A 269 -22.26 3.54 -14.38
C PRO A 269 -20.81 3.02 -14.47
N LYS A 270 -19.94 3.69 -15.24
CA LYS A 270 -18.53 3.32 -15.38
C LYS A 270 -17.77 3.52 -14.08
N ILE A 271 -18.02 4.67 -13.45
CA ILE A 271 -17.36 5.08 -12.22
C ILE A 271 -17.88 4.25 -11.05
N ILE A 272 -19.18 3.94 -11.02
CA ILE A 272 -19.76 3.05 -10.02
C ILE A 272 -19.18 1.65 -10.15
N ALA A 273 -19.14 1.06 -11.35
CA ALA A 273 -18.66 -0.30 -11.55
C ALA A 273 -17.16 -0.42 -11.24
N LEU A 274 -16.33 0.52 -11.68
CA LEU A 274 -14.91 0.57 -11.34
C LEU A 274 -14.70 0.83 -9.84
N GLY A 275 -15.51 1.70 -9.25
CA GLY A 275 -15.50 2.02 -7.83
C GLY A 275 -15.84 0.83 -6.95
N LEU A 276 -16.87 0.08 -7.33
CA LEU A 276 -17.29 -1.16 -6.69
C LEU A 276 -16.20 -2.23 -6.82
N ALA A 277 -15.63 -2.41 -8.00
CA ALA A 277 -14.51 -3.33 -8.22
C ALA A 277 -13.28 -2.98 -7.36
N SER A 278 -12.92 -1.69 -7.27
CA SER A 278 -11.84 -1.22 -6.40
C SER A 278 -12.14 -1.55 -4.95
N THR A 279 -13.38 -1.25 -4.51
CA THR A 279 -13.85 -1.46 -3.15
C THR A 279 -13.81 -2.94 -2.78
N MET A 280 -14.42 -3.82 -3.57
CA MET A 280 -14.50 -5.24 -3.23
C MET A 280 -13.12 -5.90 -3.24
N PHE A 281 -12.26 -5.56 -4.21
CA PHE A 281 -10.90 -6.09 -4.26
C PHE A 281 -10.02 -5.62 -3.09
N GLU A 282 -9.98 -4.30 -2.82
CA GLU A 282 -9.23 -3.75 -1.68
C GLU A 282 -9.75 -4.29 -0.35
N GLY A 283 -11.06 -4.52 -0.23
CA GLY A 283 -11.69 -5.09 0.98
C GLY A 283 -11.28 -6.52 1.23
N SER A 284 -11.30 -7.35 0.18
CA SER A 284 -10.80 -8.72 0.21
C SER A 284 -9.30 -8.76 0.55
N MET A 285 -8.50 -7.81 0.05
CA MET A 285 -7.08 -7.69 0.38
C MET A 285 -6.87 -7.42 1.88
N TYR A 286 -7.61 -6.49 2.49
CA TYR A 286 -7.50 -6.23 3.94
C TYR A 286 -7.87 -7.44 4.79
N LEU A 287 -8.92 -8.17 4.40
CA LEU A 287 -9.32 -9.41 5.07
C LEU A 287 -8.26 -10.50 4.90
N PHE A 288 -7.66 -10.63 3.71
CA PHE A 288 -6.52 -11.51 3.48
C PHE A 288 -5.33 -11.19 4.40
N VAL A 289 -4.94 -9.91 4.53
CA VAL A 289 -3.82 -9.48 5.40
C VAL A 289 -4.06 -9.87 6.86
N PHE A 290 -5.31 -9.93 7.31
CA PHE A 290 -5.64 -10.40 8.65
C PHE A 290 -5.67 -11.93 8.76
N PHE A 291 -6.27 -12.62 7.79
CA PHE A 291 -6.57 -14.05 7.90
C PHE A 291 -5.51 -15.01 7.34
N TRP A 292 -4.48 -14.53 6.63
CA TRP A 292 -3.47 -15.44 6.05
C TRP A 292 -2.73 -16.25 7.12
N SER A 293 -2.34 -15.64 8.26
CA SER A 293 -1.63 -16.34 9.34
C SER A 293 -2.50 -17.42 10.00
N PRO A 294 -3.74 -17.14 10.47
CA PRO A 294 -4.59 -18.18 11.04
C PRO A 294 -4.98 -19.26 10.02
N ALA A 295 -5.23 -18.90 8.76
CA ALA A 295 -5.56 -19.87 7.72
C ALA A 295 -4.40 -20.83 7.44
N LEU A 296 -3.16 -20.34 7.43
CA LEU A 296 -1.99 -21.19 7.23
C LEU A 296 -1.70 -22.06 8.46
N ASN A 297 -1.86 -21.52 9.67
CA ASN A 297 -1.80 -22.30 10.91
C ASN A 297 -2.82 -23.43 10.95
N ALA A 298 -4.03 -23.21 10.43
CA ALA A 298 -5.07 -24.24 10.38
C ALA A 298 -4.79 -25.34 9.33
N ALA A 299 -4.02 -25.03 8.27
CA ALA A 299 -3.61 -25.99 7.23
C ALA A 299 -2.33 -26.78 7.59
N LYS A 300 -1.70 -26.41 8.70
CA LYS A 300 -0.44 -26.94 9.18
C LYS A 300 -0.60 -28.37 9.68
N THR A 301 0.37 -29.22 9.36
CA THR A 301 0.37 -30.64 9.76
C THR A 301 1.32 -30.99 10.90
N ASN A 302 2.32 -30.13 11.14
CA ASN A 302 3.35 -30.31 12.18
C ASN A 302 3.24 -29.23 13.25
N ASP A 303 3.70 -29.51 14.48
CA ASP A 303 3.68 -28.52 15.58
C ASP A 303 4.81 -27.46 15.50
N ALA A 304 5.77 -27.60 14.57
CA ALA A 304 6.89 -26.65 14.40
C ALA A 304 6.43 -25.24 13.95
N GLY A 305 6.82 -24.16 14.63
CA GLY A 305 6.34 -22.80 14.30
C GLY A 305 6.54 -22.39 12.83
N LEU A 306 5.59 -21.63 12.26
CA LEU A 306 5.66 -21.16 10.88
C LEU A 306 6.69 -20.02 10.73
N PRO A 307 7.50 -20.01 9.65
CA PRO A 307 8.44 -18.93 9.37
C PRO A 307 7.71 -17.71 8.78
N TYR A 308 6.97 -16.99 9.62
CA TYR A 308 6.08 -15.89 9.24
C TYR A 308 6.76 -14.84 8.35
N GLY A 309 8.00 -14.46 8.67
CA GLY A 309 8.74 -13.46 7.92
C GLY A 309 9.12 -13.92 6.51
N ILE A 310 9.48 -15.20 6.32
CA ILE A 310 9.79 -15.75 4.98
C ILE A 310 8.52 -15.93 4.14
N ILE A 311 7.42 -16.36 4.77
CA ILE A 311 6.11 -16.45 4.11
C ILE A 311 5.68 -15.06 3.62
N PHE A 312 5.75 -14.06 4.49
CA PHE A 312 5.47 -12.67 4.14
C PHE A 312 6.40 -12.13 3.05
N ALA A 313 7.71 -12.39 3.13
CA ALA A 313 8.66 -11.99 2.10
C ALA A 313 8.35 -12.65 0.74
N SER A 314 7.84 -13.89 0.74
CA SER A 314 7.40 -14.59 -0.46
C SER A 314 6.16 -13.95 -1.09
N PHE A 315 5.20 -13.52 -0.26
CA PHE A 315 4.04 -12.75 -0.71
C PHE A 315 4.45 -11.45 -1.40
N MET A 316 5.34 -10.68 -0.76
CA MET A 316 5.86 -9.43 -1.32
C MET A 316 6.67 -9.66 -2.61
N ALA A 317 7.45 -10.75 -2.68
CA ALA A 317 8.16 -11.14 -3.90
C ALA A 317 7.20 -11.53 -5.03
N SER A 318 6.13 -12.27 -4.73
CA SER A 318 5.10 -12.65 -5.71
C SER A 318 4.40 -11.41 -6.28
N GLY A 319 3.99 -10.48 -5.42
CA GLY A 319 3.38 -9.21 -5.83
C GLY A 319 4.33 -8.36 -6.69
N LEU A 320 5.61 -8.26 -6.31
CA LEU A 320 6.62 -7.57 -7.10
C LEU A 320 6.81 -8.22 -8.48
N ALA A 321 6.98 -9.55 -8.55
CA ALA A 321 7.10 -10.29 -9.81
C ALA A 321 5.91 -10.02 -10.72
N ALA A 322 4.69 -10.04 -10.19
CA ALA A 322 3.47 -9.81 -10.96
C ALA A 322 3.37 -8.36 -11.47
N SER A 323 3.79 -7.36 -10.68
CA SER A 323 3.86 -5.97 -11.14
C SER A 323 4.89 -5.74 -12.25
N LEU A 324 6.04 -6.43 -12.18
CA LEU A 324 7.06 -6.41 -13.25
C LEU A 324 6.56 -7.10 -14.51
N PHE A 325 5.85 -8.23 -14.35
CA PHE A 325 5.20 -8.93 -15.45
C PHE A 325 4.15 -8.06 -16.14
N PHE A 326 3.34 -7.32 -15.37
CA PHE A 326 2.36 -6.37 -15.92
C PHE A 326 3.00 -5.37 -16.89
N ASN A 327 4.15 -4.78 -16.56
CA ASN A 327 4.83 -3.82 -17.44
C ASN A 327 5.21 -4.45 -18.79
N VAL A 328 5.82 -5.64 -18.75
CA VAL A 328 6.23 -6.39 -19.97
C VAL A 328 5.00 -6.80 -20.79
N PHE A 329 3.94 -7.22 -20.12
CA PHE A 329 2.71 -7.68 -20.75
C PHE A 329 1.96 -6.53 -21.44
N MET A 330 1.84 -5.38 -20.76
CA MET A 330 1.13 -4.21 -21.28
C MET A 330 1.85 -3.54 -22.45
N GLU A 331 3.18 -3.56 -22.49
CA GLU A 331 3.91 -3.05 -23.66
C GLU A 331 3.60 -3.82 -24.96
N ARG A 332 3.24 -5.09 -24.85
CA ARG A 332 2.84 -5.89 -26.01
C ARG A 332 1.45 -5.53 -26.54
N GLY A 333 0.69 -4.70 -25.81
CA GLY A 333 -0.63 -4.22 -26.23
C GLY A 333 -1.66 -5.32 -26.44
N LEU A 334 -1.47 -6.49 -25.82
CA LEU A 334 -2.26 -7.69 -26.12
C LEU A 334 -3.71 -7.60 -25.62
N LEU A 335 -3.97 -6.84 -24.55
CA LEU A 335 -5.28 -6.75 -23.91
C LEU A 335 -5.62 -5.31 -23.50
N ARG A 336 -6.92 -5.01 -23.49
CA ARG A 336 -7.48 -3.78 -22.93
C ARG A 336 -7.34 -3.79 -21.41
N TYR A 337 -7.18 -2.61 -20.82
CA TYR A 337 -6.97 -2.48 -19.37
C TYR A 337 -8.18 -3.00 -18.59
N ILE A 338 -9.40 -2.73 -19.08
CA ILE A 338 -10.63 -3.18 -18.45
C ILE A 338 -10.77 -4.72 -18.47
N THR A 339 -10.37 -5.37 -19.56
CA THR A 339 -10.37 -6.84 -19.67
C THR A 339 -9.37 -7.46 -18.72
N LEU A 340 -8.18 -6.87 -18.60
CA LEU A 340 -7.17 -7.31 -17.64
C LEU A 340 -7.67 -7.16 -16.20
N MET A 341 -8.37 -6.08 -15.86
CA MET A 341 -9.01 -5.92 -14.54
C MET A 341 -10.01 -7.04 -14.25
N ILE A 342 -10.88 -7.39 -15.20
CA ILE A 342 -11.84 -8.50 -15.06
C ILE A 342 -11.11 -9.82 -14.80
N MET A 343 -10.03 -10.11 -15.54
CA MET A 343 -9.23 -11.31 -15.32
C MET A 343 -8.56 -11.33 -13.94
N ILE A 344 -8.06 -10.19 -13.46
CA ILE A 344 -7.47 -10.08 -12.12
C ILE A 344 -8.53 -10.35 -11.05
N LEU A 345 -9.74 -9.78 -11.17
CA LEU A 345 -10.83 -10.05 -10.24
C LEU A 345 -11.27 -11.52 -10.27
N GLY A 346 -11.37 -12.12 -11.45
CA GLY A 346 -11.70 -13.53 -11.61
C GLY A 346 -10.63 -14.46 -11.03
N ALA A 347 -9.35 -14.16 -11.25
CA ALA A 347 -8.25 -14.92 -10.66
C ALA A 347 -8.23 -14.81 -9.12
N ALA A 348 -8.49 -13.62 -8.58
CA ALA A 348 -8.63 -13.42 -7.15
C ALA A 348 -9.83 -14.16 -6.56
N ASP A 349 -10.98 -14.16 -7.25
CA ASP A 349 -12.15 -14.93 -6.86
C ASP A 349 -11.84 -16.44 -6.80
N VAL A 350 -11.18 -16.98 -7.83
CA VAL A 350 -10.74 -18.38 -7.85
C VAL A 350 -9.83 -18.69 -6.65
N CYS A 351 -8.95 -17.77 -6.25
CA CYS A 351 -8.13 -17.94 -5.04
C CYS A 351 -9.01 -18.04 -3.78
N PHE A 352 -10.00 -17.16 -3.60
CA PHE A 352 -10.88 -17.18 -2.42
C PHE A 352 -11.85 -18.36 -2.39
N VAL A 353 -12.40 -18.79 -3.54
CA VAL A 353 -13.15 -20.05 -3.66
C VAL A 353 -12.23 -21.22 -3.23
N SER A 354 -11.01 -21.20 -3.75
CA SER A 354 -9.97 -22.15 -3.42
C SER A 354 -9.40 -21.97 -2.02
N LEU A 355 -9.85 -21.04 -1.19
CA LEU A 355 -9.47 -20.96 0.23
C LEU A 355 -10.66 -21.28 1.15
N SER A 356 -11.88 -21.04 0.68
CA SER A 356 -13.11 -21.34 1.43
C SER A 356 -13.52 -22.81 1.39
N GLY A 357 -13.15 -23.55 0.33
CA GLY A 357 -13.44 -24.99 0.20
C GLY A 357 -12.65 -25.94 1.14
N ALA A 358 -12.70 -27.24 0.85
CA ALA A 358 -12.19 -28.38 1.65
C ALA A 358 -10.75 -28.24 2.22
N PRO A 359 -10.37 -29.07 3.23
CA PRO A 359 -9.04 -29.02 3.86
C PRO A 359 -7.90 -29.14 2.84
N ARG A 360 -6.85 -28.33 3.02
CA ARG A 360 -5.71 -28.23 2.09
C ARG A 360 -4.41 -28.50 2.79
N SER A 361 -3.42 -28.91 2.00
CA SER A 361 -2.05 -28.92 2.47
C SER A 361 -1.55 -27.49 2.69
N GLU A 362 -0.71 -27.32 3.70
CA GLU A 362 0.04 -26.10 4.01
C GLU A 362 0.68 -25.46 2.76
N GLN A 363 1.32 -26.28 1.92
CA GLN A 363 1.98 -25.82 0.69
C GLN A 363 1.01 -25.33 -0.39
N SER A 364 -0.18 -25.93 -0.48
CA SER A 364 -1.23 -25.50 -1.40
C SER A 364 -1.80 -24.15 -0.97
N THR A 365 -2.13 -24.02 0.32
CA THR A 365 -2.59 -22.75 0.92
C THR A 365 -1.59 -21.62 0.70
N PHE A 366 -0.30 -21.88 0.90
CA PHE A 366 0.77 -20.92 0.64
C PHE A 366 0.81 -20.44 -0.82
N TRP A 367 0.73 -21.33 -1.80
CA TRP A 367 0.78 -20.95 -3.21
C TRP A 367 -0.49 -20.20 -3.65
N ILE A 368 -1.66 -20.53 -3.09
CA ILE A 368 -2.89 -19.78 -3.35
C ILE A 368 -2.76 -18.34 -2.82
N PHE A 369 -2.17 -18.16 -1.63
CA PHE A 369 -1.88 -16.82 -1.11
C PHE A 369 -0.85 -16.06 -1.96
N CYS A 370 0.20 -16.74 -2.45
CA CYS A 370 1.14 -16.13 -3.40
C CYS A 370 0.45 -15.72 -4.71
N ALA A 371 -0.50 -16.54 -5.20
CA ALA A 371 -1.27 -16.23 -6.41
C ALA A 371 -2.22 -15.03 -6.20
N PHE A 372 -2.85 -14.94 -5.02
CA PHE A 372 -3.65 -13.77 -4.66
C PHE A 372 -2.77 -12.50 -4.58
N GLU A 373 -1.58 -12.60 -3.99
CA GLU A 373 -0.64 -11.48 -3.95
C GLU A 373 -0.10 -11.09 -5.33
N ALA A 374 0.05 -12.04 -6.24
CA ALA A 374 0.32 -11.72 -7.64
C ALA A 374 -0.84 -10.94 -8.28
N CYS A 375 -2.10 -11.27 -7.95
CA CYS A 375 -3.27 -10.49 -8.37
C CYS A 375 -3.20 -9.05 -7.80
N VAL A 376 -2.83 -8.89 -6.53
CA VAL A 376 -2.63 -7.57 -5.89
C VAL A 376 -1.53 -6.77 -6.62
N GLY A 377 -0.42 -7.41 -6.96
CA GLY A 377 0.69 -6.81 -7.69
C GLY A 377 0.31 -6.29 -9.08
N MET A 378 -0.56 -6.99 -9.82
CA MET A 378 -1.08 -6.52 -11.12
C MET A 378 -2.23 -5.52 -10.97
N TYR A 379 -3.00 -5.62 -9.89
CA TYR A 379 -4.15 -4.78 -9.62
C TYR A 379 -3.77 -3.31 -9.50
N TRP A 380 -2.76 -2.96 -8.71
CA TRP A 380 -2.36 -1.57 -8.46
C TRP A 380 -2.05 -0.76 -9.73
N PRO A 381 -1.15 -1.22 -10.63
CA PRO A 381 -0.85 -0.48 -11.86
C PRO A 381 -2.04 -0.49 -12.83
N CYS A 382 -2.79 -1.59 -12.95
CA CYS A 382 -3.96 -1.68 -13.81
C CYS A 382 -5.06 -0.69 -13.38
N MET A 383 -5.39 -0.70 -12.09
CA MET A 383 -6.37 0.19 -11.50
C MET A 383 -5.92 1.65 -11.59
N GLY A 384 -4.64 1.94 -11.37
CA GLY A 384 -4.07 3.27 -11.53
C GLY A 384 -4.24 3.84 -12.95
N LEU A 385 -4.04 3.02 -13.98
CA LEU A 385 -4.21 3.43 -15.38
C LEU A 385 -5.67 3.61 -15.78
N LEU A 386 -6.56 2.72 -15.33
CA LEU A 386 -8.00 2.87 -15.54
C LEU A 386 -8.53 4.15 -14.87
N LYS A 387 -8.10 4.40 -13.63
CA LYS A 387 -8.38 5.64 -12.88
C LYS A 387 -7.93 6.89 -13.63
N GLY A 388 -6.72 6.84 -14.20
CA GLY A 388 -6.13 7.92 -15.00
C GLY A 388 -6.94 8.26 -16.26
N LYS A 389 -7.53 7.25 -16.91
CA LYS A 389 -8.24 7.41 -18.19
C LYS A 389 -9.73 7.69 -18.05
N LEU A 390 -10.39 7.12 -17.03
CA LEU A 390 -11.85 7.15 -16.89
C LEU A 390 -12.37 8.27 -15.99
N ILE A 391 -11.54 8.81 -15.09
CA ILE A 391 -11.97 9.82 -14.11
C ILE A 391 -11.15 11.09 -14.24
N SER A 392 -11.83 12.23 -14.37
CA SER A 392 -11.21 13.54 -14.43
C SER A 392 -10.45 13.87 -13.13
N ASP A 393 -9.29 14.51 -13.26
CA ASP A 393 -8.34 14.71 -12.15
C ASP A 393 -8.95 15.47 -10.95
N GLY A 394 -9.91 16.36 -11.18
CA GLY A 394 -10.54 17.19 -10.14
C GLY A 394 -11.54 16.46 -9.23
N ALA A 395 -12.12 15.33 -9.66
CA ALA A 395 -13.13 14.60 -8.90
C ALA A 395 -12.65 13.25 -8.36
N ARG A 396 -11.48 12.77 -8.82
CA ARG A 396 -10.93 11.45 -8.49
C ARG A 396 -10.84 11.24 -6.97
N ALA A 397 -10.21 12.16 -6.26
CA ALA A 397 -10.02 12.04 -4.81
C ALA A 397 -11.35 11.98 -4.02
N GLN A 398 -12.35 12.75 -4.45
CA GLN A 398 -13.65 12.81 -3.77
C GLN A 398 -14.47 11.54 -3.99
N VAL A 399 -14.58 11.08 -5.24
CA VAL A 399 -15.29 9.83 -5.59
C VAL A 399 -14.73 8.65 -4.81
N TYR A 400 -13.41 8.51 -4.75
CA TYR A 400 -12.78 7.40 -4.03
C TYR A 400 -12.90 7.50 -2.52
N SER A 401 -12.88 8.71 -1.96
CA SER A 401 -13.12 8.90 -0.53
C SER A 401 -14.53 8.43 -0.14
N VAL A 402 -15.54 8.72 -0.97
CA VAL A 402 -16.91 8.25 -0.77
C VAL A 402 -17.01 6.73 -0.89
N LEU A 403 -16.38 6.13 -1.90
CA LEU A 403 -16.40 4.68 -2.12
C LEU A 403 -15.61 3.89 -1.06
N ARG A 404 -14.63 4.52 -0.39
CA ARG A 404 -13.90 3.92 0.74
C ARG A 404 -14.74 3.77 2.01
N ILE A 405 -15.84 4.50 2.15
CA ILE A 405 -16.72 4.39 3.32
C ILE A 405 -17.42 3.02 3.37
N PRO A 406 -18.17 2.58 2.35
CA PRO A 406 -18.79 1.25 2.35
C PRO A 406 -17.76 0.13 2.42
N LEU A 407 -16.57 0.31 1.83
CA LEU A 407 -15.42 -0.60 1.97
C LEU A 407 -15.04 -0.82 3.44
N ASN A 408 -14.70 0.26 4.14
CA ASN A 408 -14.23 0.18 5.52
C ASN A 408 -15.32 -0.38 6.44
N LEU A 409 -16.59 -0.02 6.20
CA LEU A 409 -17.73 -0.61 6.92
C LEU A 409 -17.83 -2.11 6.67
N PHE A 410 -17.72 -2.58 5.43
CA PHE A 410 -17.77 -4.01 5.11
C PHE A 410 -16.64 -4.79 5.80
N VAL A 411 -15.41 -4.28 5.77
CA VAL A 411 -14.27 -4.92 6.42
C VAL A 411 -14.48 -4.98 7.94
N VAL A 412 -14.89 -3.88 8.56
CA VAL A 412 -15.19 -3.80 9.99
C VAL A 412 -16.29 -4.79 10.37
N ILE A 413 -17.39 -4.83 9.62
CA ILE A 413 -18.51 -5.73 9.87
C ILE A 413 -18.06 -7.18 9.70
N SER A 414 -17.30 -7.50 8.65
CA SER A 414 -16.79 -8.86 8.42
C SER A 414 -15.87 -9.31 9.55
N LEU A 415 -14.98 -8.45 10.02
CA LEU A 415 -14.10 -8.72 11.16
C LEU A 415 -14.89 -8.89 12.48
N MET A 416 -15.95 -8.11 12.70
CA MET A 416 -16.81 -8.23 13.88
C MET A 416 -17.69 -9.49 13.86
N LEU A 417 -18.21 -9.87 12.70
CA LEU A 417 -19.05 -11.06 12.53
C LEU A 417 -18.26 -12.37 12.52
N THR A 418 -16.93 -12.31 12.41
CA THR A 418 -16.09 -13.50 12.47
C THR A 418 -15.86 -13.91 13.92
N GLU A 419 -16.71 -14.80 14.43
CA GLU A 419 -16.51 -15.43 15.72
C GLU A 419 -15.72 -16.76 15.58
N GLY A 420 -14.57 -16.84 16.25
CA GLY A 420 -13.79 -18.08 16.39
C GLY A 420 -12.70 -18.35 15.35
N ASP A 421 -11.88 -19.37 15.61
CA ASP A 421 -10.68 -19.71 14.83
C ASP A 421 -10.99 -20.35 13.45
N ALA A 422 -12.23 -20.76 13.18
CA ALA A 422 -12.66 -21.39 11.92
C ALA A 422 -13.47 -20.44 11.00
N GLY A 423 -13.70 -19.20 11.41
CA GLY A 423 -14.53 -18.24 10.65
C GLY A 423 -13.89 -17.72 9.35
N TYR A 424 -12.57 -17.89 9.18
CA TYR A 424 -11.85 -17.40 7.99
C TYR A 424 -12.38 -17.99 6.68
N ALA A 425 -12.84 -19.25 6.67
CA ALA A 425 -13.39 -19.88 5.47
C ALA A 425 -14.71 -19.22 5.02
N GLN A 426 -15.55 -18.81 5.98
CA GLN A 426 -16.79 -18.08 5.70
C GLN A 426 -16.50 -16.68 5.16
N VAL A 427 -15.51 -16.00 5.73
CA VAL A 427 -15.05 -14.69 5.25
C VAL A 427 -14.51 -14.80 3.83
N PHE A 428 -13.66 -15.79 3.55
CA PHE A 428 -13.16 -16.03 2.19
C PHE A 428 -14.29 -16.35 1.20
N GLY A 429 -15.31 -17.11 1.63
CA GLY A 429 -16.51 -17.35 0.83
C GLY A 429 -17.33 -16.08 0.56
N ALA A 430 -17.41 -15.16 1.52
CA ALA A 430 -18.04 -13.85 1.33
C ALA A 430 -17.23 -12.96 0.38
N CYS A 431 -15.91 -12.92 0.52
CA CYS A 431 -15.01 -12.22 -0.40
C CYS A 431 -15.17 -12.71 -1.84
N SER A 432 -15.21 -14.03 -2.04
CA SER A 432 -15.44 -14.64 -3.36
C SER A 432 -16.74 -14.13 -3.99
N LYS A 433 -17.87 -14.20 -3.27
CA LYS A 433 -19.17 -13.72 -3.80
C LYS A 433 -19.13 -12.24 -4.22
N LEU A 434 -18.45 -11.40 -3.45
CA LEU A 434 -18.31 -9.97 -3.74
C LEU A 434 -17.39 -9.70 -4.95
N LEU A 435 -16.30 -10.45 -5.07
CA LEU A 435 -15.40 -10.37 -6.22
C LEU A 435 -16.09 -10.86 -7.49
N MET A 436 -16.84 -11.97 -7.42
CA MET A 436 -17.64 -12.47 -8.52
C MET A 436 -18.70 -11.45 -8.96
N PHE A 437 -19.42 -10.85 -8.00
CA PHE A 437 -20.38 -9.78 -8.30
C PHE A 437 -19.73 -8.59 -9.01
N SER A 438 -18.54 -8.17 -8.55
CA SER A 438 -17.79 -7.07 -9.16
C SER A 438 -17.28 -7.42 -10.55
N CYS A 439 -16.82 -8.66 -10.75
CA CYS A 439 -16.37 -9.20 -12.03
C CYS A 439 -17.51 -9.21 -13.06
N LEU A 440 -18.71 -9.65 -12.65
CA LEU A 440 -19.91 -9.62 -13.48
C LEU A 440 -20.36 -8.19 -13.80
N GLY A 441 -20.29 -7.29 -12.81
CA GLY A 441 -20.62 -5.87 -12.99
C GLY A 441 -19.70 -5.18 -14.02
N LEU A 442 -18.38 -5.39 -13.93
CA LEU A 442 -17.45 -4.90 -14.94
C LEU A 442 -17.63 -5.60 -16.30
N GLY A 443 -17.91 -6.90 -16.31
CA GLY A 443 -18.18 -7.65 -17.54
C GLY A 443 -19.40 -7.12 -18.31
N ALA A 444 -20.51 -6.87 -17.59
CA ALA A 444 -21.72 -6.29 -18.16
C ALA A 444 -21.47 -4.87 -18.71
N MET A 445 -20.64 -4.08 -18.02
CA MET A 445 -20.23 -2.75 -18.49
C MET A 445 -19.43 -2.83 -19.80
N VAL A 446 -18.46 -3.75 -19.90
CA VAL A 446 -17.66 -3.94 -21.13
C VAL A 446 -18.53 -4.39 -22.31
N MET A 447 -19.54 -5.22 -22.06
CA MET A 447 -20.50 -5.64 -23.10
C MET A 447 -21.39 -4.49 -23.59
N ASN A 448 -21.72 -3.53 -22.72
CA ASN A 448 -22.57 -2.40 -23.08
C ASN A 448 -21.81 -1.24 -23.72
N GLU A 449 -20.48 -1.17 -23.58
CA GLU A 449 -19.66 -0.09 -24.14
C GLU A 449 -18.38 -0.60 -24.83
N GLU A 450 -18.44 -0.70 -26.16
CA GLU A 450 -17.34 -1.22 -26.98
C GLU A 450 -16.06 -0.37 -26.97
N HIS A 451 -16.13 0.89 -26.53
CA HIS A 451 -15.03 1.87 -26.56
C HIS A 451 -14.27 2.02 -25.23
N LEU A 452 -14.47 1.13 -24.26
CA LEU A 452 -13.73 1.17 -22.99
C LEU A 452 -12.25 0.77 -23.16
N PRO A 453 -11.33 1.47 -22.46
CA PRO A 453 -9.88 1.33 -22.61
C PRO A 453 -9.28 0.02 -22.06
#